data_AF-M5DDI1-F1
#
_entry.id   AF-M5DDI1-F1
#
_cell.length_a   1.000
_cell.length_b   1.000
_cell.length_c   1.000
_cell.angle_alpha   90.00
_cell.angle_beta   90.00
_cell.angle_gamma   90.00
#
_symmetry.space_group_name_H-M   'P 1'
#
loop_
_entity.id
_entity.type
_entity.pdbx_description
1 polymer ?
#
loop_
_entity_poly.entity_id
_entity_poly.type
_entity_poly.pdbx_seq_one_letter_code
_entity_poly.pdbx_strand_id
1 'polypeptide(L)'
;MDNCYCLIRLILSKKIVLYFFQDHNHNINYPICFTAYNANILSKLIDVYKNTRYLSIQHYLYLGQEIFKAEQCLFLGQEYIQN
;
A
#
# COMPACT_ATOMS: atom_id res chain seq x y z
N MET A 1 2.20 -9.31 -14.96
CA MET A 1 2.42 -8.51 -13.73
C MET A 1 2.32 -7.06 -14.14
N ASP A 2 1.64 -6.25 -13.33
CA ASP A 2 1.43 -4.84 -13.63
C ASP A 2 2.75 -4.06 -13.53
N ASN A 3 2.89 -2.98 -14.30
CA ASN A 3 4.07 -2.11 -14.33
C ASN A 3 4.05 -1.12 -13.16
N CYS A 4 3.88 -1.64 -11.95
CA CYS A 4 3.84 -0.85 -10.73
C CYS A 4 4.34 -1.69 -9.55
N TYR A 5 4.92 -1.01 -8.57
CA TYR A 5 5.44 -1.62 -7.36
C TYR A 5 4.80 -0.96 -6.14
N CYS A 6 4.42 -1.77 -5.15
CA CYS A 6 3.82 -1.29 -3.91
C CYS A 6 4.68 -1.70 -2.72
N LEU A 7 4.95 -0.75 -1.83
CA LEU A 7 5.71 -1.00 -0.61
C LEU A 7 4.89 -0.53 0.60
N ILE A 8 4.70 -1.40 1.58
CA ILE A 8 3.92 -1.12 2.79
C ILE A 8 4.87 -1.00 3.99
N ARG A 9 4.65 -0.01 4.84
CA ARG A 9 5.40 0.19 6.09
C ARG A 9 4.48 0.59 7.23
N LEU A 10 4.89 0.20 8.43
CA LEU A 10 4.34 0.73 9.67
C LEU A 10 5.24 1.86 10.18
N ILE A 11 4.65 3.01 10.51
CA ILE A 11 5.36 4.15 11.11
C ILE A 11 5.01 4.24 12.60
N LEU A 12 5.97 4.73 13.41
CA LEU A 12 5.91 4.93 14.87
C LEU A 12 4.60 5.54 15.42
N SER A 13 3.83 6.26 14.60
CA SER A 13 2.53 6.83 14.98
C SER A 13 1.34 5.88 14.79
N LYS A 14 1.56 4.56 14.72
CA LYS A 14 0.53 3.54 14.43
C LYS A 14 -0.23 3.86 13.14
N LYS A 15 0.52 4.13 12.08
CA LYS A 15 -0.01 4.35 10.73
C LYS A 15 0.54 3.33 9.77
N ILE A 16 -0.32 2.89 8.86
CA ILE A 16 0.05 2.10 7.69
C ILE A 16 0.33 3.10 6.57
N VAL A 17 1.49 2.95 5.94
CA VAL A 17 1.90 3.73 4.78
C VAL A 17 2.11 2.81 3.60
N LEU A 18 1.45 3.11 2.49
CA LEU A 18 1.63 2.43 1.22
C LEU A 18 2.28 3.40 0.23
N TYR A 19 3.44 3.01 -0.27
CA TYR A 19 4.16 3.69 -1.34
C TYR A 19 3.81 3.01 -2.66
N PHE A 20 3.18 3.75 -3.56
CA PHE A 20 2.81 3.30 -4.89
C PHE A 20 3.77 3.89 -5.92
N PHE A 21 4.52 3.02 -6.60
CA PHE A 21 5.46 3.37 -7.66
C PHE A 21 4.85 2.95 -9.00
N GLN A 22 4.69 3.90 -9.91
CA GLN A 22 4.25 3.63 -11.27
C GLN A 22 5.47 3.64 -12.20
N ASP A 23 5.68 2.56 -12.96
CA ASP A 23 6.84 2.40 -13.84
C ASP A 23 6.60 3.09 -15.19
N HIS A 24 6.44 4.41 -15.12
CA HIS A 24 6.39 5.27 -16.31
C HIS A 24 7.51 6.31 -16.21
N ASN A 25 8.62 5.91 -16.83
CA ASN A 25 9.82 6.69 -17.13
C ASN A 25 10.77 6.97 -15.96
N HIS A 26 12.04 6.68 -16.25
CA HIS A 26 13.28 6.82 -15.47
C HIS A 26 13.61 8.20 -14.87
N ASN A 27 12.65 9.12 -14.78
CA ASN A 27 12.84 10.37 -14.08
C ASN A 27 12.35 10.19 -12.64
N ILE A 28 13.19 10.58 -11.69
CA ILE A 28 13.04 10.50 -10.23
C ILE A 28 11.61 10.83 -9.79
N ASN A 29 10.72 9.84 -9.82
CA ASN A 29 9.31 10.00 -9.50
C ASN A 29 9.13 9.52 -8.07
N TYR A 30 8.97 10.49 -7.17
CA TYR A 30 8.62 10.21 -5.79
C TYR A 30 7.33 9.36 -5.76
N PRO A 31 7.30 8.25 -5.00
CA PRO A 31 6.11 7.41 -4.92
C PRO A 31 4.92 8.19 -4.40
N ILE A 32 3.74 7.75 -4.79
CA ILE A 32 2.51 8.25 -4.17
C ILE A 32 2.36 7.55 -2.84
N CYS A 33 2.39 8.34 -1.77
CA CYS A 33 2.27 7.84 -0.41
C CYS A 33 0.81 7.93 0.05
N PHE A 34 0.19 6.79 0.28
CA PHE A 34 -1.07 6.69 1.01
C PHE A 34 -0.77 6.43 2.48
N THR A 35 -1.40 7.17 3.38
CA THR A 35 -1.20 6.99 4.82
C THR A 35 -2.55 6.91 5.53
N ALA A 36 -2.74 5.91 6.37
CA ALA A 36 -3.97 5.73 7.13
C ALA A 36 -3.71 5.08 8.50
N TYR A 37 -4.68 5.18 9.39
CA TYR A 37 -4.64 4.53 10.72
C TYR A 37 -5.24 3.11 10.72
N ASN A 38 -5.97 2.74 9.68
CA ASN A 38 -6.59 1.42 9.54
C ASN A 38 -6.70 1.03 8.06
N ALA A 39 -6.90 -0.25 7.81
CA ALA A 39 -6.98 -0.81 6.46
C ALA A 39 -8.16 -0.22 5.67
N ASN A 40 -9.31 0.00 6.34
CA ASN A 40 -10.53 0.51 5.70
C ASN A 40 -10.34 1.90 5.07
N ILE A 41 -9.68 2.82 5.77
CA ILE A 41 -9.38 4.16 5.24
C ILE A 41 -8.34 4.04 4.13
N LEU A 42 -7.34 3.18 4.29
CA LEU A 42 -6.30 2.99 3.28
C LEU A 42 -6.88 2.46 1.97
N SER A 43 -7.73 1.44 2.01
CA SER A 43 -8.40 0.88 0.84
C SER A 43 -9.27 1.92 0.13
N LYS A 44 -10.03 2.73 0.88
CA LYS A 44 -10.80 3.85 0.29
C LYS A 44 -9.90 4.86 -0.41
N LEU A 45 -8.74 5.20 0.15
CA LEU A 45 -7.78 6.10 -0.50
C LEU A 45 -7.25 5.51 -1.81
N ILE A 46 -6.93 4.22 -1.82
CA ILE A 46 -6.48 3.48 -3.00
C ILE A 46 -7.56 3.50 -4.08
N ASP A 47 -8.82 3.21 -3.73
CA ASP A 47 -9.95 3.14 -4.68
C ASP A 47 -10.28 4.49 -5.33
N VAL A 48 -10.12 5.59 -4.59
CA VAL A 48 -10.36 6.94 -5.11
C VAL A 48 -9.25 7.38 -6.08
N TYR A 49 -8.04 6.86 -5.92
CA TYR A 49 -6.92 7.25 -6.76
C TYR A 49 -7.01 6.62 -8.15
N LYS A 50 -7.17 7.43 -9.21
CA LYS A 50 -7.48 6.95 -10.56
C LYS A 50 -6.47 5.95 -11.13
N ASN A 51 -5.18 6.05 -10.81
CA ASN A 51 -4.17 5.19 -11.42
C ASN A 51 -4.08 3.80 -10.77
N THR A 52 -4.71 3.56 -9.62
CA THR A 52 -4.82 2.19 -9.08
C THR A 52 -5.77 1.33 -9.90
N ARG A 53 -6.65 1.93 -10.69
CA ARG A 53 -7.57 1.20 -11.60
C ARG A 53 -6.83 0.39 -12.68
N TYR A 54 -5.54 0.64 -12.89
CA TYR A 54 -4.69 -0.16 -13.78
C TYR A 54 -4.12 -1.41 -13.11
N LEU A 55 -4.33 -1.59 -11.80
CA LEU A 55 -3.98 -2.80 -11.10
C LEU A 55 -4.91 -3.94 -11.52
N SER A 56 -4.31 -5.07 -11.85
CA SER A 56 -4.99 -6.34 -12.01
C SER A 56 -5.67 -6.77 -10.71
N ILE A 57 -6.70 -7.60 -10.83
CA ILE A 57 -7.39 -8.21 -9.68
C ILE A 57 -6.42 -8.94 -8.76
N GLN A 58 -5.36 -9.55 -9.32
CA GLN A 58 -4.34 -10.26 -8.57
C GLN A 58 -3.52 -9.32 -7.68
N HIS A 59 -3.13 -8.15 -8.19
CA HIS A 59 -2.44 -7.15 -7.38
C HIS A 59 -3.34 -6.54 -6.30
N TYR A 60 -4.62 -6.32 -6.60
CA TYR A 60 -5.58 -5.87 -5.58
C TYR A 60 -5.73 -6.89 -4.44
N LEU A 61 -5.83 -8.18 -4.76
CA LEU A 61 -5.91 -9.24 -3.76
C LEU A 61 -4.64 -9.34 -2.92
N TYR A 62 -3.46 -9.27 -3.56
CA TYR A 62 -2.17 -9.23 -2.87
C TYR A 62 -2.10 -8.02 -1.91
N LEU A 63 -2.44 -6.82 -2.39
CA LEU A 63 -2.46 -5.61 -1.57
C LEU A 63 -3.42 -5.74 -0.38
N GLY A 64 -4.61 -6.29 -0.60
CA GLY A 64 -5.58 -6.52 0.47
C GLY A 64 -5.02 -7.44 1.57
N GLN A 65 -4.34 -8.53 1.18
CA GLN A 65 -3.68 -9.43 2.13
C GLN A 65 -2.58 -8.74 2.93
N GLU A 66 -1.71 -7.99 2.26
CA GLU A 66 -0.59 -7.30 2.91
C GLU A 66 -1.03 -6.15 3.82
N ILE A 67 -2.03 -5.36 3.39
CA ILE A 67 -2.61 -4.30 4.23
C ILE A 67 -3.25 -4.89 5.48
N PHE A 68 -3.97 -6.02 5.34
CA PHE A 68 -4.59 -6.69 6.47
C PHE A 68 -3.55 -7.23 7.47
N LYS A 69 -2.46 -7.85 6.97
CA LYS A 69 -1.33 -8.26 7.82
C LYS A 69 -0.70 -7.07 8.54
N ALA A 70 -0.48 -5.95 7.84
CA ALA A 70 0.07 -4.74 8.43
C ALA A 70 -0.83 -4.19 9.55
N GLU A 71 -2.16 -4.22 9.37
CA GLU A 71 -3.12 -3.82 10.41
C GLU A 71 -3.06 -4.75 11.64
N GLN A 72 -2.93 -6.06 11.44
CA GLN A 72 -2.76 -7.01 12.54
C GLN A 72 -1.46 -6.77 13.30
N CYS A 73 -0.33 -6.59 12.61
CA CYS A 73 0.95 -6.26 13.23
C CYS A 73 0.85 -4.97 14.05
N LEU A 74 0.17 -3.95 13.52
CA LEU A 74 -0.04 -2.68 14.21
C LEU A 74 -0.93 -2.84 15.46
N PHE A 75 -1.95 -3.68 15.40
CA PHE A 75 -2.81 -3.99 16.54
C PHE A 75 -2.06 -4.76 17.64
N LEU A 76 -1.24 -5.74 17.24
CA LEU A 76 -0.46 -6.59 18.15
C LEU A 76 0.84 -5.94 18.63
N GLY A 77 1.24 -4.80 18.06
CA GLY A 77 2.52 -4.14 18.35
C GLY A 77 3.73 -4.92 17.82
N GLN A 78 3.55 -5.69 16.75
CA GLN A 78 4.59 -6.50 16.12
C GLN A 78 5.21 -5.75 14.92
N GLU A 79 6.43 -6.15 14.55
CA GLU A 79 7.07 -5.69 13.32
C GLU A 79 6.34 -6.30 12.11
N TYR A 80 6.06 -5.47 11.11
CA TYR A 80 5.49 -5.91 9.84
C TYR A 80 6.61 -6.16 8.82
N ILE A 81 6.51 -7.29 8.12
CA ILE A 81 7.40 -7.68 7.03
C ILE A 81 6.52 -7.98 5.81
N GLN A 82 6.82 -7.31 4.69
CA GLN A 82 6.17 -7.56 3.41
C GLN A 82 6.88 -8.70 2.68
N ASN A 83 6.12 -9.67 2.17
CA ASN A 83 6.61 -10.79 1.35
C ASN A 83 6.23 -10.65 -0.12
#